data_AF-A0A9W4SVT4-F1
#
_entry.id   AF-A0A9W4SVT4-F1
#
_cell.length_a   1.000
_cell.length_b   1.000
_cell.length_c   1.000
_cell.angle_alpha   90.00
_cell.angle_beta   90.00
_cell.angle_gamma   90.00
#
_symmetry.space_group_name_H-M   'P 1'
#
loop_
_entity.id
_entity.type
_entity.pdbx_description
1 polymer ?
#
loop_
_entity_poly.entity_id
_entity_poly.type
_entity_poly.pdbx_seq_one_letter_code
_entity_poly.pdbx_strand_id
1 'polypeptide(L)'
;MATNDLVQKLIQKGKLGSTIFINTTEYLSLVVAQPCSTCNNCKIDKQKYKIKTSGLSVKVTTTCKQCHTVTIFTNESTEMNFLRVIAEAGLLGGVNCEEWRNMLAFCGITKQSGKRQYFKYQDIMLKDIMQAAHQSADEALIAALNFIKKQLEKKEGYILEGSFDCV
;
A
#
# COMPACT_ATOMS: atom_id res chain seq x y z
N MET A 1 -4.56 35.51 3.61
CA MET A 1 -5.28 34.40 2.94
C MET A 1 -5.67 33.45 4.05
N ALA A 2 -6.97 33.20 4.25
CA ALA A 2 -7.40 32.32 5.32
C ALA A 2 -6.88 30.90 5.05
N THR A 3 -6.54 30.14 6.10
CA THR A 3 -6.07 28.75 6.01
C THR A 3 -7.01 27.91 5.13
N ASN A 4 -8.32 28.15 5.25
CA ASN A 4 -9.36 27.48 4.48
C ASN A 4 -9.25 27.74 2.95
N ASP A 5 -9.00 28.99 2.52
CA ASP A 5 -8.86 29.33 1.09
C ASP A 5 -7.68 28.60 0.44
N LEU A 6 -6.58 28.43 1.18
CA LEU A 6 -5.40 27.73 0.68
C LEU A 6 -5.67 26.22 0.57
N VAL A 7 -6.32 25.63 1.57
CA VAL A 7 -6.71 24.21 1.55
C VAL A 7 -7.61 23.94 0.34
N GLN A 8 -8.62 24.77 0.08
CA GLN A 8 -9.48 24.61 -1.10
C GLN A 8 -8.70 24.72 -2.42
N LYS A 9 -7.75 25.64 -2.52
CA LYS A 9 -6.86 25.73 -3.70
C LYS A 9 -6.01 24.48 -3.89
N LEU A 10 -5.52 23.89 -2.80
CA LEU A 10 -4.74 22.65 -2.87
C LEU A 10 -5.62 21.47 -3.29
N ILE A 11 -6.84 21.38 -2.77
CA ILE A 11 -7.84 20.37 -3.16
C ILE A 11 -8.13 20.45 -4.66
N GLN A 12 -8.42 21.64 -5.18
CA GLN A 12 -8.68 21.87 -6.60
C GLN A 12 -7.46 21.52 -7.47
N LYS A 13 -6.26 22.00 -7.11
CA LYS A 13 -5.01 21.69 -7.83
C LYS A 13 -4.68 20.20 -7.82
N GLY A 14 -4.95 19.53 -6.70
CA GLY A 14 -4.77 18.10 -6.54
C GLY A 14 -5.85 17.26 -7.23
N LYS A 15 -6.94 17.87 -7.70
CA LYS A 15 -8.16 17.19 -8.16
C LYS A 15 -8.63 16.15 -7.14
N LEU A 16 -8.72 16.56 -5.88
CA LEU A 16 -9.11 15.71 -4.76
C LEU A 16 -10.62 15.87 -4.52
N GLY A 17 -11.45 15.23 -5.35
CA GLY A 17 -12.91 15.44 -5.36
C GLY A 17 -13.63 15.10 -4.06
N SER A 18 -13.20 14.03 -3.37
CA SER A 18 -13.64 13.62 -2.03
C SER A 18 -12.74 12.48 -1.53
N THR A 19 -12.61 12.39 -0.20
CA THR A 19 -11.87 11.43 0.65
C THR A 19 -10.87 10.51 -0.07
N ILE A 20 -9.56 10.78 0.13
CA ILE A 20 -8.57 9.69 0.19
C ILE A 20 -8.89 8.83 1.43
N PHE A 21 -8.21 7.73 1.76
CA PHE A 21 -8.47 6.99 3.01
C PHE A 21 -8.31 7.83 4.32
N ILE A 22 -8.07 9.14 4.20
CA ILE A 22 -8.06 10.14 5.25
C ILE A 22 -8.92 11.34 4.86
N ASN A 23 -9.39 12.11 5.84
CA ASN A 23 -10.10 13.36 5.59
C ASN A 23 -9.15 14.36 4.90
N THR A 24 -9.37 14.64 3.62
CA THR A 24 -8.50 15.49 2.80
C THR A 24 -8.37 16.90 3.37
N THR A 25 -9.47 17.49 3.84
CA THR A 25 -9.49 18.85 4.39
C THR A 25 -8.70 18.92 5.68
N GLU A 26 -8.90 17.95 6.58
CA GLU A 26 -8.17 17.89 7.85
C GLU A 26 -6.67 17.68 7.62
N TYR A 27 -6.32 16.71 6.77
CA TYR A 27 -4.94 16.44 6.39
C TYR A 27 -4.22 17.68 5.85
N LEU A 28 -4.83 18.38 4.89
CA LEU A 28 -4.24 19.57 4.30
C LEU A 28 -4.19 20.75 5.28
N SER A 29 -5.18 20.88 6.17
CA SER A 29 -5.16 21.89 7.24
C SER A 29 -3.97 21.66 8.19
N LEU A 30 -3.75 20.41 8.61
CA LEU A 30 -2.61 20.05 9.46
C LEU A 30 -1.28 20.32 8.76
N VAL A 31 -1.16 20.00 7.47
CA VAL A 31 0.05 20.28 6.68
C VAL A 31 0.30 21.78 6.54
N VAL A 32 -0.73 22.57 6.26
CA VAL A 32 -0.60 24.04 6.12
C VAL A 32 -0.23 24.70 7.45
N ALA A 33 -0.69 24.15 8.57
CA ALA A 33 -0.39 24.65 9.90
C ALA A 33 1.04 24.32 10.37
N GLN A 34 1.77 23.42 9.70
CA GLN A 34 3.12 23.04 10.11
C GLN A 34 4.10 24.21 9.98
N PRO A 35 4.87 24.54 11.04
CA PRO A 35 5.93 25.51 10.95
C PRO A 35 7.08 24.99 10.10
N CYS A 36 7.89 25.91 9.58
CA CYS A 36 9.15 25.52 8.96
C CYS A 36 10.07 24.84 9.99
N SER A 37 10.55 23.63 9.72
CA SER A 37 11.41 22.86 10.64
C SER A 37 12.74 23.53 10.99
N THR A 38 13.26 24.43 10.15
CA THR A 38 14.53 25.13 10.39
C THR A 38 14.35 26.48 11.10
N CYS A 39 13.48 27.36 10.59
CA CYS A 39 13.33 28.73 11.11
C CYS A 39 12.06 28.93 11.97
N ASN A 40 11.31 27.86 12.25
CA ASN A 40 10.07 27.86 13.03
C ASN A 40 9.01 28.89 12.55
N ASN A 41 9.08 29.30 11.28
CA ASN A 41 8.12 30.24 10.74
C ASN A 41 6.77 29.55 10.48
N CYS A 42 5.75 29.96 11.22
CA CYS A 42 4.37 29.47 11.12
C CYS A 42 3.51 30.24 10.11
N LYS A 43 4.03 31.32 9.50
CA LYS A 43 3.23 32.17 8.63
C LYS A 43 3.02 31.54 7.25
N ILE A 44 1.76 31.29 6.90
CA ILE A 44 1.35 30.64 5.64
C ILE A 44 1.84 31.40 4.40
N ASP A 45 1.84 32.74 4.42
CA ASP A 45 2.30 33.58 3.33
C ASP A 45 3.81 33.44 3.04
N LYS A 46 4.58 32.98 4.03
CA LYS A 46 6.01 32.70 3.92
C LYS A 46 6.32 31.28 3.46
N GLN A 47 5.32 30.47 3.15
CA GLN A 47 5.50 29.14 2.58
C GLN A 47 4.97 29.06 1.14
N LYS A 48 5.61 28.24 0.30
CA LYS A 48 5.09 27.82 -1.01
C LYS A 48 4.66 26.36 -0.90
N TYR A 49 3.51 26.02 -1.47
CA TYR A 49 2.94 24.67 -1.42
C TYR A 49 2.81 24.11 -2.84
N LYS A 50 3.30 22.88 -3.03
CA LYS A 50 3.14 22.10 -4.26
C LYS A 50 2.52 20.77 -3.91
N ILE A 51 1.35 20.48 -4.48
CA ILE A 51 0.67 19.21 -4.32
C ILE A 51 0.91 18.30 -5.53
N LYS A 52 1.21 17.03 -5.27
CA LYS A 52 1.28 15.95 -6.24
C LYS A 52 0.41 14.80 -5.75
N THR A 53 -0.26 14.14 -6.67
CA THR A 53 -1.17 13.04 -6.36
C THR A 53 -0.93 11.91 -7.35
N SER A 54 -0.93 10.67 -6.88
CA SER A 54 -0.71 9.47 -7.71
C SER A 54 -1.58 8.33 -7.19
N GLY A 55 -2.70 8.07 -7.85
CA GLY A 55 -3.75 7.21 -7.31
C GLY A 55 -4.23 7.76 -5.97
N LEU A 56 -4.11 6.95 -4.91
CA LEU A 56 -4.51 7.30 -3.54
C LEU A 56 -3.42 8.05 -2.74
N SER A 57 -2.19 8.10 -3.26
CA SER A 57 -1.08 8.78 -2.60
C SER A 57 -1.15 10.29 -2.86
N VAL A 58 -1.04 11.08 -1.79
CA VAL A 58 -1.00 12.55 -1.82
C VAL A 58 0.27 13.00 -1.15
N LYS A 59 1.07 13.76 -1.91
CA LYS A 59 2.31 14.38 -1.43
C LYS A 59 2.19 15.88 -1.55
N VAL A 60 2.43 16.59 -0.47
CA VAL A 60 2.54 18.05 -0.48
C VAL A 60 3.93 18.46 -0.03
N THR A 61 4.61 19.16 -0.93
CA THR A 61 5.92 19.75 -0.71
C THR A 61 5.73 21.18 -0.28
N THR A 62 6.25 21.53 0.90
CA THR A 62 6.32 22.89 1.39
C THR A 62 7.74 23.43 1.21
N THR A 63 7.85 24.69 0.82
CA THR A 63 9.14 25.37 0.70
C THR A 63 9.05 26.69 1.45
N CYS A 64 9.88 26.85 2.46
CA CYS A 64 9.99 28.10 3.20
C CYS A 64 10.60 29.17 2.28
N LYS A 65 9.97 30.35 2.18
CA LYS A 65 10.47 31.46 1.37
C LYS A 65 11.63 32.22 2.03
N GLN A 66 11.85 32.03 3.34
CA GLN A 66 12.91 32.72 4.08
C GLN A 66 14.22 31.93 4.09
N CYS A 67 14.18 30.66 4.51
CA CYS A 67 15.37 29.82 4.63
C CYS A 67 15.47 28.75 3.54
N HIS A 68 14.53 28.72 2.59
CA HIS A 68 14.49 27.78 1.47
C HIS A 68 14.39 26.28 1.85
N THR A 69 14.22 25.96 3.14
CA THR A 69 13.98 24.59 3.61
C THR A 69 12.77 23.98 2.91
N VAL A 70 12.94 22.76 2.42
CA VAL A 70 11.91 21.95 1.77
C VAL A 70 11.47 20.86 2.73
N THR A 71 10.17 20.76 2.99
CA THR A 71 9.57 19.65 3.75
C THR A 71 8.55 18.92 2.88
N ILE A 72 8.49 17.59 3.01
CA ILE A 72 7.58 16.76 2.23
C ILE A 72 6.64 16.05 3.20
N PHE A 73 5.35 16.27 3.01
CA PHE A 73 4.29 15.57 3.72
C PHE A 73 3.62 14.57 2.78
N THR A 74 3.25 13.43 3.33
CA THR A 74 2.57 12.34 2.61
C THR A 74 1.44 11.82 3.48
N ASN A 75 0.36 11.31 2.87
CA ASN A 75 -0.74 10.66 3.57
C ASN A 75 -0.45 9.19 3.92
N GLU A 76 0.72 8.70 3.52
CA GLU A 76 1.18 7.33 3.64
C GLU A 76 2.40 7.27 4.57
N SER A 77 2.49 6.25 5.43
CA SER A 77 3.71 6.01 6.22
C SER A 77 4.80 5.35 5.37
N THR A 78 6.00 5.18 5.91
CA THR A 78 7.09 4.45 5.24
C THR A 78 6.75 2.98 4.96
N GLU A 79 5.87 2.39 5.77
CA GLU A 79 5.48 0.98 5.70
C GLU A 79 4.18 0.77 4.90
N MET A 80 3.36 1.82 4.76
CA MET A 80 2.02 1.73 4.19
C MET A 80 1.95 2.42 2.83
N ASN A 81 1.60 1.65 1.79
CA ASN A 81 1.27 2.16 0.47
C ASN A 81 -0.16 1.73 0.12
N PHE A 82 -1.09 2.68 0.02
CA PHE A 82 -2.50 2.36 -0.14
C PHE A 82 -2.79 1.60 -1.44
N LEU A 83 -2.06 1.93 -2.52
CA LEU A 83 -2.23 1.23 -3.80
C LEU A 83 -1.74 -0.21 -3.73
N ARG A 84 -0.64 -0.44 -3.02
CA ARG A 84 -0.12 -1.79 -2.78
C ARG A 84 -1.11 -2.61 -1.97
N VAL A 85 -1.61 -2.07 -0.85
CA VAL A 85 -2.56 -2.74 0.03
C VAL A 85 -3.85 -3.13 -0.69
N ILE A 86 -4.42 -2.26 -1.53
CA ILE A 86 -5.61 -2.62 -2.31
C ILE A 86 -5.32 -3.73 -3.32
N ALA A 87 -4.17 -3.66 -4.01
CA ALA A 87 -3.81 -4.68 -4.98
C ALA A 87 -3.59 -6.05 -4.31
N GLU A 88 -2.91 -6.07 -3.18
CA GLU A 88 -2.69 -7.27 -2.34
C GLU A 88 -4.02 -7.83 -1.84
N ALA A 89 -4.89 -6.98 -1.27
CA ALA A 89 -6.22 -7.39 -0.80
C ALA A 89 -7.07 -7.96 -1.95
N GLY A 90 -6.99 -7.35 -3.14
CA GLY A 90 -7.66 -7.89 -4.31
C GLY A 90 -7.09 -9.20 -4.82
N LEU A 91 -5.77 -9.40 -4.72
CA LEU A 91 -5.15 -10.69 -5.05
C LEU A 91 -5.66 -11.78 -4.10
N LEU A 92 -5.61 -11.53 -2.80
CA LEU A 92 -6.01 -12.49 -1.76
C LEU A 92 -7.53 -12.75 -1.75
N GLY A 93 -8.32 -11.72 -2.04
CA GLY A 93 -9.78 -11.82 -2.10
C GLY A 93 -10.34 -12.31 -3.45
N GLY A 94 -9.49 -12.51 -4.46
CA GLY A 94 -9.95 -12.84 -5.81
C GLY A 94 -10.74 -11.71 -6.49
N VAL A 95 -10.54 -10.47 -6.06
CA VAL A 95 -11.24 -9.28 -6.56
C VAL A 95 -10.40 -8.62 -7.65
N ASN A 96 -11.02 -8.33 -8.79
CA ASN A 96 -10.35 -7.67 -9.90
C ASN A 96 -10.29 -6.15 -9.73
N CYS A 97 -9.50 -5.50 -10.58
CA CYS A 97 -9.26 -4.06 -10.49
C CYS A 97 -10.56 -3.23 -10.62
N GLU A 98 -11.50 -3.61 -11.50
CA GLU A 98 -12.72 -2.84 -11.71
C GLU A 98 -13.72 -3.00 -10.57
N GLU A 99 -13.79 -4.18 -9.95
CA GLU A 99 -14.60 -4.41 -8.76
C GLU A 99 -14.14 -3.51 -7.60
N TRP A 100 -12.83 -3.44 -7.36
CA TRP A 100 -12.26 -2.52 -6.38
C TRP A 100 -12.58 -1.06 -6.69
N ARG A 101 -12.46 -0.67 -7.94
CA ARG A 101 -12.76 0.70 -8.38
C ARG A 101 -14.21 1.06 -8.13
N ASN A 102 -15.13 0.14 -8.39
CA ASN A 102 -16.55 0.33 -8.10
C ASN A 102 -16.82 0.45 -6.59
N MET A 103 -16.25 -0.44 -5.78
CA MET A 103 -16.40 -0.38 -4.31
C MET A 103 -15.86 0.93 -3.73
N LEU A 104 -14.67 1.35 -4.17
CA LEU A 104 -14.06 2.61 -3.72
C LEU A 104 -14.86 3.82 -4.19
N ALA A 105 -15.39 3.80 -5.42
CA ALA A 105 -16.23 4.87 -5.93
C ALA A 105 -17.55 4.99 -5.15
N PHE A 106 -18.14 3.86 -4.75
CA PHE A 106 -19.31 3.83 -3.86
C PHE A 106 -19.01 4.49 -2.50
N CYS A 107 -17.80 4.29 -1.97
CA CYS A 107 -17.32 4.98 -0.77
C CYS A 107 -16.89 6.44 -1.00
N GLY A 108 -17.11 7.00 -2.20
CA GLY A 108 -16.73 8.38 -2.55
C GLY A 108 -15.25 8.59 -2.86
N ILE A 109 -14.46 7.51 -2.94
CA ILE A 109 -13.02 7.53 -3.26
C ILE A 109 -12.86 7.44 -4.78
N THR A 110 -12.83 8.59 -5.44
CA THR A 110 -12.88 8.65 -6.92
C THR A 110 -11.52 8.69 -7.61
N LYS A 111 -10.45 9.00 -6.87
CA LYS A 111 -9.09 9.07 -7.41
C LYS A 111 -8.35 7.76 -7.18
N GLN A 112 -8.34 6.89 -8.18
CA GLN A 112 -7.91 5.50 -8.04
C GLN A 112 -6.68 5.18 -8.91
N SER A 113 -6.05 4.02 -8.67
CA SER A 113 -4.90 3.55 -9.47
C SER A 113 -5.31 3.11 -10.88
N GLY A 114 -4.33 3.17 -11.78
CA GLY A 114 -4.45 2.54 -13.10
C GLY A 114 -4.29 1.01 -13.03
N LYS A 115 -4.90 0.28 -13.98
CA LYS A 115 -4.78 -1.18 -14.11
C LYS A 115 -3.32 -1.66 -14.07
N ARG A 116 -2.42 -0.99 -14.79
CA ARG A 116 -0.99 -1.34 -14.82
C ARG A 116 -0.33 -1.28 -13.44
N GLN A 117 -0.68 -0.29 -12.62
CA GLN A 117 -0.14 -0.17 -11.26
C GLN A 117 -0.71 -1.27 -10.36
N TYR A 118 -2.01 -1.54 -10.48
CA TYR A 118 -2.70 -2.60 -9.73
C TYR A 118 -2.03 -3.97 -9.97
N PHE A 119 -1.95 -4.42 -11.23
CA PHE A 119 -1.36 -5.72 -11.56
C PHE A 119 0.13 -5.79 -11.26
N LYS A 120 0.87 -4.67 -11.34
CA LYS A 120 2.27 -4.64 -10.91
C LYS A 120 2.42 -4.98 -9.44
N TYR A 121 1.58 -4.44 -8.57
CA TYR A 121 1.65 -4.74 -7.14
C TYR A 121 1.18 -6.18 -6.83
N GLN A 122 0.19 -6.68 -7.56
CA GLN A 122 -0.19 -8.10 -7.45
C GLN A 122 0.95 -9.04 -7.84
N ASP A 123 1.66 -8.77 -8.95
CA ASP A 123 2.79 -9.60 -9.40
C ASP A 123 3.95 -9.61 -8.38
N ILE A 124 4.21 -8.47 -7.72
CA ILE A 124 5.20 -8.41 -6.64
C ILE A 124 4.80 -9.34 -5.49
N MET A 125 3.58 -9.22 -4.98
CA MET A 125 3.09 -10.05 -3.87
C MET A 125 3.00 -11.54 -4.24
N LEU A 126 2.57 -11.84 -5.47
CA LEU A 126 2.42 -13.22 -5.94
C LEU A 126 3.77 -13.95 -5.94
N LYS A 127 4.86 -13.26 -6.31
CA LYS A 127 6.22 -13.83 -6.26
C LYS A 127 6.62 -14.22 -4.84
N ASP A 128 6.35 -13.34 -3.87
CA ASP A 128 6.67 -13.59 -2.47
C ASP A 128 5.86 -14.78 -1.93
N ILE A 129 4.56 -14.87 -2.28
CA ILE A 129 3.69 -16.00 -1.92
C ILE A 129 4.20 -17.31 -2.54
N MET A 130 4.54 -17.29 -3.83
CA MET A 130 5.07 -18.47 -4.53
C MET A 130 6.37 -18.96 -3.89
N GLN A 131 7.28 -18.04 -3.54
CA GLN A 131 8.52 -18.39 -2.88
C GLN A 131 8.28 -19.03 -1.50
N ALA A 132 7.38 -18.46 -0.70
CA ALA A 132 7.02 -19.02 0.60
C ALA A 132 6.35 -20.40 0.47
N ALA A 133 5.48 -20.59 -0.52
CA ALA A 133 4.84 -21.87 -0.79
C ALA A 133 5.86 -22.95 -1.20
N HIS A 134 6.85 -22.60 -2.05
CA HIS A 134 7.93 -23.51 -2.41
C HIS A 134 8.77 -23.92 -1.20
N GLN A 135 9.20 -22.96 -0.38
CA GLN A 135 9.95 -23.24 0.84
C GLN A 135 9.17 -24.13 1.81
N SER A 136 7.89 -23.84 2.01
CA SER A 136 7.02 -24.65 2.86
C SER A 136 6.83 -26.08 2.32
N ALA A 137 6.70 -26.25 1.01
CA ALA A 137 6.61 -27.55 0.38
C ALA A 137 7.91 -28.37 0.55
N ASP A 138 9.07 -27.74 0.38
CA ASP A 138 10.37 -28.38 0.58
C ASP A 138 10.57 -28.81 2.04
N GLU A 139 10.23 -27.94 3.00
CA GLU A 139 10.28 -28.26 4.43
C GLU A 139 9.36 -29.44 4.78
N ALA A 140 8.14 -29.45 4.26
CA ALA A 140 7.19 -30.54 4.47
C ALA A 140 7.69 -31.87 3.85
N LEU A 141 8.28 -31.82 2.65
CA LEU A 141 8.85 -32.99 1.99
C LEU A 141 10.03 -33.56 2.80
N ILE A 142 10.95 -32.71 3.25
CA ILE A 142 12.09 -33.14 4.08
C ILE A 142 11.59 -33.76 5.39
N ALA A 143 10.59 -33.16 6.03
CA ALA A 143 9.99 -33.71 7.25
C ALA A 143 9.36 -35.09 7.02
N ALA A 144 8.62 -35.27 5.93
CA ALA A 144 8.02 -36.55 5.55
C ALA A 144 9.08 -37.62 5.27
N LEU A 145 10.13 -37.29 4.51
CA LEU A 145 11.23 -38.21 4.23
C LEU A 145 11.98 -38.64 5.50
N ASN A 146 12.24 -37.71 6.42
CA ASN A 146 12.89 -38.03 7.69
C ASN A 146 12.01 -38.92 8.58
N PHE A 147 10.69 -38.68 8.59
CA PHE A 147 9.74 -39.54 9.29
C PHE A 147 9.77 -40.98 8.73
N ILE A 148 9.70 -41.13 7.40
CA ILE A 148 9.75 -42.44 6.74
C ILE A 148 11.06 -43.15 7.05
N LYS A 149 12.22 -42.49 6.91
CA LYS A 149 13.53 -43.06 7.24
C LYS A 149 13.58 -43.59 8.68
N LYS A 150 13.13 -42.78 9.64
CA LYS A 150 13.08 -43.16 11.06
C LYS A 150 12.14 -44.35 11.33
N GLN A 151 11.05 -44.49 10.57
CA GLN A 151 10.16 -45.65 10.68
C GLN A 151 10.81 -46.92 10.11
N LEU A 152 11.48 -46.81 8.95
CA LEU A 152 12.24 -47.91 8.34
C LEU A 152 13.39 -48.38 9.23
N GLU A 153 14.11 -47.46 9.88
CA GLU A 153 15.18 -47.77 10.84
C GLU A 153 14.67 -48.44 12.12
N LYS A 154 13.36 -48.29 12.45
CA LYS A 154 12.73 -48.83 13.65
C LYS A 154 12.00 -50.16 13.44
N LYS A 155 11.78 -50.61 12.21
CA LYS A 155 11.08 -51.85 11.90
C LYS A 155 11.72 -52.57 10.72
N GLU A 156 12.21 -53.79 10.97
CA GLU A 156 12.30 -54.84 9.95
C GLU A 156 10.91 -55.02 9.33
N GLY A 157 10.71 -54.49 8.12
CA GLY A 157 9.47 -54.65 7.34
C GLY A 157 8.41 -53.57 7.59
N TYR A 158 8.46 -52.49 6.80
CA TYR A 158 7.30 -51.63 6.58
C TYR A 158 6.96 -51.66 5.08
N ILE A 159 5.75 -52.11 4.76
CA ILE A 159 5.19 -52.09 3.40
C ILE A 159 4.58 -50.70 3.19
N LEU A 160 5.06 -49.98 2.17
CA LEU A 160 4.39 -48.78 1.67
C LEU A 160 3.07 -49.23 1.02
N GLU A 161 1.94 -49.04 1.68
CA GLU A 161 0.64 -49.13 1.03
C GLU A 161 0.49 -47.96 0.06
N GLY A 162 0.94 -48.17 -1.18
CA GLY A 162 0.63 -47.30 -2.30
C GLY A 162 -0.78 -47.59 -2.78
N SER A 163 -1.79 -46.95 -2.18
CA SER A 163 -3.10 -46.83 -2.82
C SER A 163 -2.99 -45.72 -3.88
N PHE A 164 -2.75 -46.11 -5.12
CA PHE A 164 -3.18 -45.28 -6.24
C PHE A 164 -4.66 -45.60 -6.47
N ASP A 165 -5.54 -44.67 -6.10
CA ASP A 165 -6.87 -44.62 -6.67
C ASP A 165 -6.70 -44.31 -8.17
N CYS A 166 -6.60 -45.37 -8.97
CA CYS A 166 -6.85 -45.28 -10.40
C CYS A 166 -8.35 -45.04 -10.59
N VAL A 167 -8.71 -43.83 -10.99
CA VAL A 167 -10.03 -43.52 -11.58
C VAL A 167 -10.06 -44.02 -13.02
#